data_AF-A0A9J6GB67-F1
#
_entry.id   AF-A0A9J6GB67-F1
#
_cell.length_a   1.000
_cell.length_b   1.000
_cell.length_c   1.000
_cell.angle_alpha   90.00
_cell.angle_beta   90.00
_cell.angle_gamma   90.00
#
_symmetry.space_group_name_H-M   'P 1'
#
loop_
_entity.id
_entity.type
_entity.pdbx_description
1 polymer ?
#
loop_
_entity_poly.entity_id
_entity_poly.type
_entity_poly.pdbx_seq_one_letter_code
_entity_poly.pdbx_strand_id
1 'polypeptide(L)'
;MEVAHSAWLASRGPRDKQLSNRWTEAQLFFISACSAMCAHSAHDEIYAGGCNKAVRNFAPFAHAFNCSRQAVLNPSNKCLFFGA
;
A
#
# COMPACT_ATOMS: atom_id res chain seq x y z
N MET A 1 -2.80 -6.17 -4.75
CA MET A 1 -2.86 -5.63 -3.38
C MET A 1 -4.28 -5.67 -2.81
N GLU A 2 -5.31 -5.47 -3.64
CA GLU A 2 -6.73 -5.48 -3.23
C GLU A 2 -7.17 -6.74 -2.48
N VAL A 3 -6.98 -7.94 -3.06
CA VAL A 3 -7.39 -9.22 -2.42
C VAL A 3 -6.73 -9.41 -1.05
N ALA A 4 -5.42 -9.16 -0.96
CA ALA A 4 -4.68 -9.28 0.30
C ALA A 4 -5.16 -8.26 1.35
N HIS A 5 -5.49 -7.04 0.93
CA HIS A 5 -6.02 -6.01 1.83
C HIS A 5 -7.43 -6.36 2.31
N SER A 6 -8.30 -6.89 1.43
CA SER A 6 -9.63 -7.37 1.83
C SER A 6 -9.56 -8.53 2.80
N ALA A 7 -8.66 -9.50 2.58
CA ALA A 7 -8.43 -10.59 3.50
C ALA A 7 -7.89 -10.10 4.87
N TRP A 8 -6.97 -9.13 4.86
CA TRP A 8 -6.48 -8.49 6.09
C TRP A 8 -7.58 -7.72 6.83
N LEU A 9 -8.46 -6.99 6.12
CA LEU A 9 -9.61 -6.33 6.72
C LEU A 9 -10.58 -7.32 7.38
N ALA A 10 -10.73 -8.52 6.81
CA ALA A 10 -11.58 -9.57 7.37
C ALA A 10 -10.96 -10.28 8.59
N SER A 11 -9.62 -10.32 8.70
CA SER A 11 -8.92 -10.99 9.79
C SER A 11 -8.54 -10.07 10.95
N ARG A 12 -8.52 -8.75 10.75
CA ARG A 12 -8.12 -7.79 11.78
C ARG A 12 -9.20 -7.54 12.83
N GLY A 13 -8.77 -7.13 14.01
CA GLY A 13 -9.66 -6.67 15.08
C GLY A 13 -10.32 -5.30 14.77
N PRO A 14 -11.28 -4.86 15.60
CA PRO A 14 -12.08 -3.65 15.33
C PRO A 14 -11.31 -2.33 15.42
N ARG A 15 -10.08 -2.33 15.97
CA ARG A 15 -9.24 -1.14 16.11
C ARG A 15 -7.94 -1.35 15.37
N ASP A 16 -7.53 -0.34 14.59
CA ASP A 16 -6.18 -0.27 14.03
C ASP A 16 -5.19 -0.07 15.18
N LYS A 17 -4.46 -1.12 15.54
CA LYS A 17 -3.53 -1.08 16.67
C LYS A 17 -2.28 -0.32 16.24
N GLN A 18 -1.79 0.54 17.11
CA GLN A 18 -0.45 1.07 16.96
C GLN A 18 0.55 0.00 17.43
N LEU A 19 1.20 -0.69 16.47
CA LEU A 19 2.13 -1.79 16.77
C LEU A 19 3.54 -1.29 17.15
N SER A 20 3.89 -0.06 16.74
CA SER A 20 5.10 0.64 17.18
C SER A 20 4.79 2.11 17.41
N ASN A 21 5.65 2.84 18.11
CA ASN A 21 5.52 4.29 18.26
C ASN A 21 5.57 5.08 16.93
N ARG A 22 5.79 4.43 15.78
CA ARG A 22 5.90 5.06 14.46
C ARG A 22 4.79 4.71 13.48
N TRP A 23 4.21 3.50 13.55
CA TRP A 23 3.32 2.99 12.51
C TRP A 23 2.08 2.27 13.07
N THR A 24 0.94 2.43 12.39
CA THR A 24 -0.30 1.67 12.64
C THR A 24 -0.30 0.30 11.94
N GLU A 25 -1.21 -0.62 12.28
CA GLU A 25 -1.35 -1.90 11.56
C GLU A 25 -1.66 -1.67 10.09
N ALA A 26 -2.50 -0.70 9.76
CA ALA A 26 -2.81 -0.34 8.38
C ALA A 26 -1.55 0.09 7.61
N GLN A 27 -0.71 0.95 8.22
CA GLN A 27 0.56 1.36 7.61
C GLN A 27 1.53 0.18 7.47
N LEU A 28 1.60 -0.69 8.46
CA LEU A 28 2.46 -1.88 8.45
C LEU A 28 2.05 -2.92 7.41
N PHE A 29 0.75 -3.05 7.13
CA PHE A 29 0.28 -3.89 6.02
C PHE A 29 0.93 -3.46 4.70
N PHE A 30 0.92 -2.16 4.40
CA PHE A 30 1.54 -1.65 3.16
C PHE A 30 3.06 -1.70 3.19
N ILE A 31 3.69 -1.36 4.32
CA ILE A 31 5.15 -1.44 4.48
C ILE A 31 5.63 -2.87 4.25
N SER A 32 4.99 -3.86 4.85
CA SER A 32 5.37 -5.27 4.71
C SER A 32 5.11 -5.81 3.29
N ALA A 33 3.97 -5.43 2.68
CA ALA A 33 3.68 -5.81 1.30
C ALA A 33 4.70 -5.24 0.31
N CYS A 34 5.12 -4.00 0.50
CA CYS A 34 6.13 -3.36 -0.35
C CYS A 34 7.55 -3.81 -0.04
N SER A 35 7.88 -4.15 1.21
CA SER A 35 9.20 -4.67 1.57
C SER A 35 9.50 -6.01 0.89
N ALA A 36 8.47 -6.84 0.64
CA ALA A 36 8.62 -8.06 -0.14
C ALA A 36 9.03 -7.82 -1.60
N MET A 37 8.88 -6.59 -2.09
CA MET A 37 9.25 -6.17 -3.46
C MET A 37 10.54 -5.34 -3.47
N CYS A 38 11.23 -5.21 -2.33
CA CYS A 38 12.51 -4.51 -2.27
C CYS A 38 13.59 -5.29 -3.04
N ALA A 39 14.01 -4.71 -4.16
CA ALA A 39 15.23 -5.06 -4.87
C ALA A 39 16.46 -5.03 -3.95
N HIS A 40 17.33 -6.03 -4.04
CA HIS A 40 18.61 -6.05 -3.31
C HIS A 40 19.77 -5.51 -4.16
N SER A 41 19.56 -5.32 -5.48
CA SER A 41 20.58 -4.80 -6.40
C SER A 41 20.00 -3.80 -7.41
N ALA A 42 20.86 -2.95 -7.98
CA ALA A 42 20.47 -1.96 -9.00
C ALA A 42 19.92 -2.60 -10.30
N HIS A 43 20.26 -3.87 -10.56
CA HIS A 43 19.73 -4.63 -11.69
C HIS A 43 18.24 -5.01 -11.52
N ASP A 44 17.73 -4.95 -10.28
CA ASP A 44 16.34 -5.21 -9.92
C ASP A 44 15.47 -3.94 -9.94
N GLU A 45 16.03 -2.76 -10.27
CA GLU A 45 15.31 -1.47 -10.27
C GLU A 45 14.13 -1.44 -11.26
N ILE A 46 14.19 -2.23 -12.33
CA ILE A 46 13.07 -2.43 -13.27
C ILE A 46 11.83 -2.98 -12.53
N TYR A 47 12.05 -3.79 -11.47
CA TYR A 47 11.02 -4.38 -10.61
C TYR A 47 10.70 -3.52 -9.37
N ALA A 48 11.62 -2.66 -8.93
CA ALA A 48 11.42 -1.76 -7.78
C ALA A 48 10.25 -0.77 -7.98
N GLY A 49 9.87 -0.50 -9.23
CA GLY A 49 8.66 0.28 -9.54
C GLY A 49 7.33 -0.44 -9.24
N GLY A 50 7.34 -1.75 -8.98
CA GLY A 50 6.13 -2.57 -8.79
C GLY A 50 5.26 -2.11 -7.62
N CYS A 51 5.85 -1.92 -6.44
CA CYS A 51 5.12 -1.42 -5.27
C CYS A 51 4.51 -0.05 -5.54
N ASN A 52 5.31 0.92 -6.02
CA ASN A 52 4.83 2.29 -6.28
C ASN A 52 3.68 2.32 -7.30
N LYS A 53 3.74 1.50 -8.35
CA LYS A 53 2.65 1.35 -9.33
C LYS A 53 1.38 0.79 -8.68
N ALA A 54 1.52 -0.20 -7.79
CA ALA A 54 0.38 -0.80 -7.08
C ALA A 54 -0.27 0.19 -6.12
N VAL A 55 0.51 0.82 -5.23
CA VAL A 55 -0.03 1.71 -4.18
C VAL A 55 -0.58 3.02 -4.75
N ARG A 56 -0.02 3.53 -5.85
CA ARG A 56 -0.51 4.74 -6.54
C ARG A 56 -1.99 4.64 -6.94
N ASN A 57 -2.41 3.45 -7.35
CA ASN A 57 -3.77 3.17 -7.80
C ASN A 57 -4.70 2.67 -6.69
N PHE A 58 -4.21 2.52 -5.46
CA PHE A 58 -4.96 1.90 -4.38
C PHE A 58 -5.36 2.93 -3.32
N ALA A 59 -6.63 3.36 -3.30
CA ALA A 59 -7.12 4.39 -2.39
C ALA A 59 -6.88 4.10 -0.89
N PRO A 60 -7.01 2.85 -0.39
CA PRO A 60 -6.73 2.54 1.01
C PRO A 60 -5.30 2.87 1.45
N PHE A 61 -4.31 2.75 0.56
CA PHE A 61 -2.94 3.19 0.85
C PHE A 61 -2.89 4.70 1.14
N ALA A 62 -3.47 5.50 0.24
CA ALA A 62 -3.50 6.96 0.41
C ALA A 62 -4.23 7.38 1.70
N HIS A 63 -5.26 6.63 2.11
CA HIS A 63 -5.94 6.86 3.38
C HIS A 63 -5.07 6.51 4.59
N ALA A 64 -4.41 5.35 4.59
CA ALA A 64 -3.56 4.89 5.71
C ALA A 64 -2.35 5.81 5.98
N PHE A 65 -1.80 6.43 4.93
CA PHE A 65 -0.68 7.37 5.04
C PHE A 65 -1.10 8.84 5.02
N ASN A 66 -2.41 9.12 5.02
CA ASN A 66 -2.97 10.46 4.95
C ASN A 66 -2.37 11.29 3.79
N CYS A 67 -2.22 10.68 2.62
CA CYS A 67 -1.60 11.32 1.46
C CYS A 67 -2.50 12.43 0.91
N SER A 68 -1.94 13.63 0.71
CA SER A 68 -2.61 14.73 0.02
C SER A 68 -3.13 14.31 -1.36
N ARG A 69 -4.27 14.89 -1.77
CA ARG A 69 -4.76 14.74 -3.15
C ARG A 69 -3.71 15.24 -4.14
N GLN A 70 -3.62 14.58 -5.30
CA GLN A 70 -2.65 14.86 -6.36
C GLN A 70 -1.18 14.62 -6.01
N ALA A 71 -0.87 14.08 -4.83
CA ALA A 71 0.48 13.59 -4.55
C ALA A 71 0.88 12.51 -5.56
N VAL A 72 2.19 12.29 -5.72
CA VAL A 72 2.75 11.32 -6.68
C VAL A 72 2.14 9.91 -6.54
N LEU A 73 1.85 9.49 -5.30
CA LEU A 73 1.20 8.20 -4.99
C LEU A 73 -0.29 8.33 -4.68
N ASN A 74 -0.89 9.51 -4.82
CA ASN A 74 -2.32 9.74 -4.69
C ASN A 74 -2.90 10.64 -5.82
N PRO A 75 -2.77 10.22 -7.09
CA PRO A 75 -3.39 10.95 -8.19
C PRO A 75 -4.92 10.87 -8.10
N SER A 76 -5.59 11.88 -8.68
CA SER A 76 -7.06 11.93 -8.76
C SER A 76 -7.63 10.80 -9.62
N ASN A 77 -6.94 10.48 -10.73
CA ASN A 77 -7.32 9.38 -11.62
C ASN A 77 -6.50 8.14 -11.24
N LYS A 78 -7.19 7.06 -10.88
CA LYS A 78 -6.59 5.78 -10.51
C LYS A 78 -7.06 4.72 -11.51
N CYS A 79 -6.16 3.83 -11.90
CA CYS A 79 -6.51 2.64 -12.67
C CYS A 79 -7.28 1.67 -11.77
N LEU A 80 -8.38 1.11 -12.28
CA LEU A 80 -9.08 0.00 -11.65
C LEU A 80 -8.51 -1.30 -12.23
N PHE A 81 -7.85 -2.11 -11.40
CA PHE A 81 -7.30 -3.39 -11.85
C PHE A 81 -8.36 -4.50 -11.84
N PHE A 82 -9.36 -4.38 -10.97
CA PHE A 82 -10.57 -5.19 -10.95
C PHE A 82 -11.77 -4.22 -11.04
N GLY A 83 -12.22 -3.90 -12.24
CA GLY A 83 -13.51 -3.23 -12.50
C GLY A 83 -14.37 -4.14 -13.37
N ALA A 84 -15.67 -4.31 -13.15
CA ALA A 84 -16.61 -3.74 -12.19
C ALA A 84 -17.52 -4.83 -11.61
#